data_AF-A0A522C4K4-F1
#
_entry.id   AF-A0A522C4K4-F1
#
_cell.length_a   1.000
_cell.length_b   1.000
_cell.length_c   1.000
_cell.angle_alpha   90.00
_cell.angle_beta   90.00
_cell.angle_gamma   90.00
#
_symmetry.space_group_name_H-M   'P 1'
#
loop_
_entity.id
_entity.type
_entity.pdbx_description
1 polymer ?
#
loop_
_entity_poly.entity_id
_entity_poly.type
_entity_poly.pdbx_seq_one_letter_code
_entity_poly.pdbx_strand_id
1 'polypeptide(L)' 'MNPPELADERDGRYLRRAIELSWTARERGNRPFGAVIAMADGKVVEAWCNTSETGDCTGHAETTAIRLASPRHGRE' A
#
# COMPACT_ATOMS: atom_id res chain seq x y z
N MET A 1 5.04 -22.91 12.92
CA MET A 1 4.79 -21.47 13.09
C MET A 1 3.37 -21.22 12.65
N ASN A 2 2.46 -20.86 13.57
CA ASN A 2 1.08 -20.55 13.17
C ASN A 2 1.10 -19.19 12.43
N PRO A 3 0.43 -19.05 11.28
CA PRO A 3 0.32 -17.76 10.63
C PRO A 3 -0.37 -16.77 11.58
N PRO A 4 0.00 -15.48 11.55
CA PRO A 4 -0.71 -14.47 12.32
C PRO A 4 -2.20 -14.50 11.93
N GLU A 5 -3.09 -14.55 12.92
CA GLU A 5 -4.53 -14.39 12.69
C GLU A 5 -4.77 -12.97 12.17
N LEU A 6 -5.06 -12.86 10.87
CA LEU A 6 -5.35 -11.61 10.16
C LEU A 6 -6.71 -10.98 10.53
N ALA A 7 -7.23 -11.25 11.73
CA ALA A 7 -8.65 -11.16 12.03
C ALA A 7 -9.00 -10.15 13.15
N ASP A 8 -8.06 -9.30 13.57
CA ASP A 8 -8.35 -8.25 14.55
C ASP A 8 -8.78 -6.92 13.89
N GLU A 9 -9.38 -6.03 14.68
CA GLU A 9 -9.87 -4.72 14.21
C GLU A 9 -8.76 -3.84 13.62
N ARG A 10 -7.48 -4.08 13.95
CA ARG A 10 -6.36 -3.34 13.39
C ARG A 10 -6.14 -3.74 11.94
N ASP A 11 -6.13 -5.03 11.64
CA ASP A 11 -5.96 -5.53 10.28
C ASP A 11 -7.15 -5.09 9.39
N GLY A 12 -8.36 -5.13 9.95
CA GLY A 12 -9.56 -4.60 9.28
C GLY A 12 -9.48 -3.11 8.96
N ARG A 13 -8.84 -2.28 9.80
CA ARG A 13 -8.62 -0.85 9.49
C ARG A 13 -7.68 -0.67 8.30
N TYR A 14 -6.57 -1.41 8.26
CA TYR A 14 -5.61 -1.30 7.16
C TYR A 14 -6.19 -1.80 5.82
N LEU A 15 -7.00 -2.86 5.84
CA LEU A 15 -7.67 -3.36 4.64
C LEU A 15 -8.67 -2.34 4.08
N ARG A 16 -9.51 -1.73 4.93
CA ARG A 16 -10.43 -0.66 4.50
C ARG A 16 -9.66 0.52 3.91
N ARG A 17 -8.54 0.88 4.52
CA ARG A 17 -7.68 1.95 4.01
C ARG A 17 -7.08 1.63 2.63
N ALA A 18 -6.64 0.40 2.40
CA ALA A 18 -6.17 -0.05 1.09
C ALA A 18 -7.28 0.03 0.02
N ILE A 19 -8.53 -0.26 0.39
CA ILE A 19 -9.71 -0.12 -0.50
C ILE A 19 -9.96 1.36 -0.81
N GLU A 20 -9.90 2.26 0.17
CA GLU A 20 -10.04 3.71 -0.07
C GLU A 20 -8.98 4.23 -1.05
N LEU A 21 -7.72 3.79 -0.92
CA LEU A 21 -6.64 4.16 -1.84
C LEU A 21 -6.89 3.65 -3.27
N SER A 22 -7.59 2.53 -3.42
CA SER A 22 -8.02 2.03 -4.74
C SER A 22 -9.01 2.98 -5.43
N TRP A 23 -9.86 3.66 -4.65
CA TRP A 23 -10.75 4.70 -5.17
C TRP A 23 -9.96 5.94 -5.60
N THR A 24 -8.96 6.36 -4.81
CA THR A 24 -8.04 7.43 -5.22
C THR A 24 -7.34 7.09 -6.53
N ALA A 25 -6.86 5.85 -6.70
CA ALA A 25 -6.25 5.41 -7.96
C ALA A 25 -7.20 5.60 -9.15
N ARG A 26 -8.46 5.17 -8.97
CA ARG A 26 -9.52 5.25 -9.98
C ARG A 26 -9.87 6.69 -10.34
N GLU A 27 -10.05 7.55 -9.34
CA GLU A 27 -10.34 8.99 -9.54
C GLU A 27 -9.24 9.68 -10.34
N ARG A 28 -8.00 9.21 -10.20
CA ARG A 28 -6.82 9.70 -10.94
C ARG A 28 -6.59 9.00 -12.29
N GLY A 29 -7.52 8.14 -12.72
CA GLY A 29 -7.45 7.46 -14.03
C GLY A 29 -6.55 6.23 -14.08
N ASN A 30 -6.12 5.70 -12.93
CA ASN A 30 -5.35 4.47 -12.85
C ASN A 30 -6.25 3.24 -12.60
N ARG A 31 -5.64 2.06 -12.68
CA ARG A 31 -6.26 0.80 -12.25
C ARG A 31 -6.56 0.88 -10.73
N PRO A 32 -7.73 0.39 -10.26
CA PRO A 32 -8.19 0.59 -8.88
C PRO A 32 -7.49 -0.37 -7.91
N PHE A 33 -6.23 -0.07 -7.59
CA PHE A 33 -5.45 -0.82 -6.60
C PHE A 33 -4.82 0.15 -5.59
N GLY A 34 -4.90 -0.22 -4.32
CA GLY A 34 -4.27 0.47 -3.20
C GLY A 34 -3.47 -0.49 -2.34
N ALA A 35 -2.45 0.03 -1.65
CA ALA A 35 -1.56 -0.74 -0.80
C ALA A 35 -1.20 0.03 0.45
N VAL A 36 -1.08 -0.70 1.55
CA VAL A 36 -0.72 -0.19 2.86
C VAL A 36 0.40 -1.07 3.43
N ILE A 37 1.48 -0.45 3.89
CA ILE A 37 2.52 -1.12 4.69
C ILE A 37 2.38 -0.62 6.12
N ALA A 38 1.96 -1.51 7.03
CA ALA A 38 1.90 -1.24 8.46
C ALA A 38 3.21 -1.70 9.13
N MET A 39 3.87 -0.80 9.83
CA MET A 39 5.12 -1.07 10.56
C MET A 39 4.83 -1.48 11.99
N ALA A 40 5.78 -2.19 12.60
CA ALA A 40 5.68 -2.63 14.01
C ALA A 40 5.58 -1.45 15.00
N ASP A 41 6.12 -0.28 14.65
CA ASP A 41 6.07 0.95 15.45
C ASP A 41 4.78 1.77 15.25
N GLY A 42 3.81 1.22 14.50
CA GLY A 42 2.52 1.86 14.23
C GLY A 42 2.53 2.85 13.06
N LYS A 43 3.68 3.11 12.42
CA LYS A 43 3.72 3.92 11.20
C LYS A 43 3.11 3.18 10.02
N VAL A 44 2.57 3.96 9.09
CA VAL A 44 1.91 3.45 7.89
C VAL A 44 2.47 4.14 6.66
N VAL A 45 2.77 3.36 5.62
CA VAL A 45 3.02 3.86 4.26
C VAL A 45 1.84 3.48 3.39
N GLU A 46 1.32 4.46 2.66
CA GLU A 46 0.16 4.33 1.80
C GLU A 46 0.56 4.61 0.36
N ALA A 47 0.02 3.81 -0.55
CA ALA A 47 0.22 4.03 -1.98
C ALA A 47 -1.00 3.55 -2.77
N TRP A 48 -1.07 4.05 -4.00
CA TRP A 48 -2.02 3.61 -5.01
C TRP A 48 -1.28 3.31 -6.31
N CYS A 49 -1.94 2.56 -7.18
CA CYS A 49 -1.44 2.30 -8.53
C CYS A 49 -1.40 3.61 -9.33
N ASN A 50 -0.24 3.92 -9.94
CA ASN A 50 0.01 5.15 -10.68
C ASN A 50 0.56 4.88 -12.10
N THR A 51 0.31 3.69 -12.65
CA THR A 51 0.86 3.26 -13.94
C THR A 51 0.38 4.12 -15.12
N SER A 52 -0.89 4.54 -15.12
CA SER A 52 -1.44 5.41 -16.18
C SER A 52 -0.89 6.83 -16.09
N GLU A 53 -0.68 7.34 -14.87
CA GLU A 53 -0.16 8.70 -14.64
C GLU A 53 1.32 8.84 -15.00
N THR A 54 2.10 7.81 -14.71
CA THR A 54 3.57 7.86 -14.84
C THR A 54 4.09 7.22 -16.12
N GLY A 55 3.30 6.35 -16.76
CA GLY A 55 3.76 5.49 -17.85
C GLY A 55 4.67 4.34 -17.40
N ASP A 56 4.99 4.25 -16.10
CA ASP A 56 5.75 3.13 -15.53
C ASP A 56 4.81 1.94 -15.32
N CYS A 57 4.97 0.89 -16.14
CA CYS A 57 4.17 -0.33 -16.02
C CYS A 57 4.37 -1.08 -14.69
N THR A 58 5.43 -0.75 -13.95
CA THR A 58 5.73 -1.34 -12.63
C THR A 58 5.19 -0.51 -11.47
N GLY A 59 4.55 0.64 -11.73
CA GLY A 59 3.90 1.54 -10.77
C GLY A 59 2.64 0.97 -10.09
N HIS A 60 2.64 -0.33 -9.79
CA HIS A 60 1.62 -0.98 -8.99
C HIS A 60 1.62 -0.42 -7.57
N ALA A 61 0.48 -0.52 -6.87
CA ALA A 61 0.34 0.05 -5.54
C ALA A 61 1.39 -0.50 -4.57
N GLU A 62 1.65 -1.81 -4.62
CA GLU A 62 2.62 -2.51 -3.77
C GLU A 62 4.06 -2.04 -4.06
N THR A 63 4.44 -1.97 -5.33
CA THR A 63 5.77 -1.50 -5.75
C THR A 63 5.97 -0.04 -5.34
N THR A 64 4.97 0.81 -5.54
CA THR A 64 5.00 2.21 -5.13
C THR A 64 5.11 2.33 -3.61
N ALA A 65 4.37 1.53 -2.83
CA ALA A 65 4.49 1.51 -1.38
C ALA A 65 5.91 1.14 -0.93
N ILE A 66 6.51 0.11 -1.53
CA ILE A 66 7.89 -0.31 -1.23
C ILE A 66 8.89 0.79 -1.62
N ARG A 67 8.72 1.43 -2.78
CA ARG A 67 9.56 2.57 -3.21
C ARG A 67 9.51 3.73 -2.22
N LEU A 68 8.35 4.00 -1.63
CA LEU A 68 8.17 5.06 -0.63
C LEU A 68 8.72 4.66 0.75
N ALA A 69 8.62 3.40 1.12
CA ALA A 69 9.07 2.87 2.41
C ALA A 69 10.58 2.67 2.45
N SER A 70 11.15 2.05 1.40
CA SER A 70 12.54 1.60 1.36
C SER A 70 13.58 2.66 1.77
N PRO A 71 13.54 3.92 1.29
CA PRO A 71 14.50 4.96 1.69
C PRO A 71 14.45 5.34 3.18
N ARG A 72 13.39 4.95 3.90
CA ARG A 72 13.19 5.23 5.33
C ARG A 72 13.79 4.14 6.22
N HIS A 73 14.30 3.06 5.63
CA HIS A 73 14.85 1.92 6.35
C HIS A 73 16.28 1.62 5.89
N GLY A 74 17.18 1.43 6.86
CA GLY A 74 18.53 0.93 6.61
C GLY A 74 18.49 -0.49 6.04
N ARG A 75 19.60 -0.91 5.44
CA ARG A 75 19.77 -2.25 4.84
C ARG A 75 20.46 -3.25 5.79
N GLU A 76 20.67 -2.86 7.04
CA GLU A 76 21.30 -3.66 8.10
C GLU A 76 20.32 -4.65 8.73
#